data_AF-A0AAU5XZ86-F1
#
_entry.id   AF-A0AAU5XZ86-F1
#
_cell.length_a   1.000
_cell.length_b   1.000
_cell.length_c   1.000
_cell.angle_alpha   90.00
_cell.angle_beta   90.00
_cell.angle_gamma   90.00
#
_symmetry.space_group_name_H-M   'P 1'
#
loop_
_entity.id
_entity.type
_entity.pdbx_description
1 polymer ?
#
loop_
_entity_poly.entity_id
_entity_poly.type
_entity_poly.pdbx_seq_one_letter_code
_entity_poly.pdbx_strand_id
1 'polypeptide(L)'
;MLTVVVGSEPDPASYERLNQEWQHAYADYHMAYRAAAKDPARPDLAERVSYAARRVARLWHELSALAGLEWWAVAALAAAAEAMTEAAQDWAVLAGHPAVLDQRPVPVQRRRLHPAPIRPRRDGRGA
;
A
#
# COMPACT_ATOMS: atom_id res chain seq x y z
N MET A 1 -0.72 0.25 -34.68
CA MET A 1 0.60 0.66 -34.18
C MET A 1 0.38 1.24 -32.80
N LEU A 2 0.65 0.48 -31.74
CA LEU A 2 0.46 0.90 -30.35
C LEU A 2 1.77 1.50 -29.87
N THR A 3 1.82 2.82 -29.72
CA THR A 3 2.97 3.53 -29.16
C THR A 3 2.95 3.28 -27.65
N VAL A 4 3.89 2.46 -27.16
CA VAL A 4 4.12 2.32 -25.72
C VAL A 4 4.68 3.65 -25.25
N VAL A 5 3.88 4.41 -24.50
CA VAL A 5 4.36 5.58 -23.78
C VAL A 5 5.30 5.04 -22.70
N VAL A 6 6.60 5.23 -22.90
CA VAL A 6 7.62 5.00 -21.88
C VAL A 6 7.24 5.91 -20.71
N GLY A 7 6.81 5.29 -19.60
CA GLY A 7 6.45 6.02 -18.39
C GLY A 7 7.66 6.83 -17.93
N SER A 8 7.48 8.12 -17.68
CA SER A 8 8.52 8.97 -17.10
C SER A 8 9.08 8.31 -15.85
N GLU A 9 10.40 8.16 -15.78
CA GLU A 9 11.07 7.61 -14.59
C GLU A 9 10.66 8.39 -13.33
N PRO A 10 10.53 7.73 -12.18
CA PRO A 10 10.24 8.43 -10.93
C PRO A 10 11.33 9.46 -10.67
N ASP A 11 10.93 10.67 -10.27
CA ASP A 11 11.87 11.70 -9.84
C ASP A 11 12.79 11.12 -8.73
N PRO A 12 14.11 10.96 -8.98
CA PRO A 12 15.00 10.31 -8.05
C PRO A 12 15.06 11.01 -6.69
N ALA A 13 14.91 12.35 -6.67
CA ALA A 13 14.93 13.13 -5.44
C ALA A 13 13.69 12.86 -4.58
N SER A 14 12.51 12.81 -5.20
CA SER A 14 11.25 12.46 -4.53
C SER A 14 11.25 11.03 -4.02
N TYR A 15 11.74 10.07 -4.81
CA TYR A 15 11.85 8.67 -4.40
C TYR A 15 12.77 8.50 -3.19
N GLU A 16 13.99 9.05 -3.25
CA GLU A 16 14.97 8.89 -2.18
C GLU A 16 14.47 9.51 -0.87
N ARG A 17 13.85 10.69 -0.93
CA ARG A 17 13.24 11.33 0.24
C ARG A 17 12.15 10.44 0.86
N LEU A 18 11.21 9.95 0.06
CA LEU A 18 10.12 9.09 0.54
C LEU A 18 10.64 7.77 1.09
N ASN A 19 11.65 7.18 0.45
CA ASN A 19 12.30 5.96 0.90
C ASN A 19 12.97 6.14 2.27
N GLN A 20 13.69 7.24 2.48
CA GLN A 20 14.30 7.57 3.77
C GLN A 20 13.22 7.80 4.85
N GLU A 21 12.19 8.59 4.55
CA GLU A 21 11.07 8.81 5.47
C GLU A 21 10.37 7.50 5.83
N TRP A 22 10.19 6.60 4.86
CA TRP A 22 9.61 5.27 5.05
C TRP A 22 10.48 4.40 5.96
N GLN A 23 11.80 4.35 5.75
CA GLN A 23 12.71 3.59 6.59
C GLN A 23 12.65 4.04 8.06
N HIS A 24 12.63 5.35 8.29
CA HIS A 24 12.49 5.91 9.64
C HIS A 24 11.14 5.54 10.26
N ALA A 25 10.03 5.72 9.53
CA ALA A 25 8.71 5.36 10.02
C ALA A 25 8.58 3.86 10.33
N TYR A 26 9.19 3.01 9.51
CA TYR A 26 9.17 1.56 9.70
C TYR A 26 10.00 1.12 10.92
N ALA A 27 11.14 1.78 11.15
CA ALA A 27 11.94 1.59 12.36
C ALA A 27 11.15 2.00 13.62
N ASP A 28 10.51 3.17 13.60
CA ASP A 28 9.67 3.67 14.70
C ASP A 28 8.52 2.68 15.00
N TYR A 29 7.85 2.18 13.97
CA TYR A 29 6.81 1.17 14.09
C TYR A 29 7.33 -0.10 14.76
N HIS A 30 8.46 -0.63 14.31
CA HIS A 30 9.05 -1.83 14.90
C HIS A 30 9.43 -1.64 16.37
N MET A 31 9.96 -0.47 16.73
CA MET A 31 10.28 -0.15 18.12
C MET A 31 9.03 -0.08 18.99
N ALA A 32 7.98 0.62 18.52
CA ALA A 32 6.70 0.71 19.22
C ALA A 32 6.05 -0.68 19.37
N TYR A 33 6.04 -1.48 18.30
CA TYR A 33 5.48 -2.82 18.30
C TYR A 33 6.19 -3.74 19.29
N ARG A 34 7.53 -3.71 19.32
CA ARG A 34 8.31 -4.48 20.30
C ARG A 34 8.05 -4.04 21.74
N ALA A 35 7.79 -2.76 21.98
CA ALA A 35 7.43 -2.27 23.30
C ALA A 35 6.02 -2.77 23.70
N ALA A 36 5.03 -2.61 22.83
CA ALA A 36 3.66 -3.09 23.06
C ALA A 36 3.59 -4.61 23.24
N ALA A 37 4.40 -5.38 22.51
CA ALA A 37 4.44 -6.84 22.65
C ALA A 37 4.95 -7.29 24.04
N LYS A 38 5.75 -6.48 24.72
CA LYS A 38 6.22 -6.76 26.10
C LYS A 38 5.18 -6.42 27.15
N ASP A 39 4.30 -5.47 26.86
CA ASP A 39 3.27 -5.01 27.79
C ASP A 39 1.97 -4.64 27.03
N PRO A 40 1.18 -5.65 26.60
CA PRO A 40 0.01 -5.44 25.74
C PRO A 40 -1.16 -4.73 26.44
N ALA A 41 -1.15 -4.67 27.78
CA ALA A 41 -2.22 -4.06 28.56
C ALA A 41 -2.12 -2.53 28.61
N ARG A 42 -1.05 -1.94 28.05
CA ARG A 42 -0.79 -0.51 28.08
C ARG A 42 -1.39 0.23 26.87
N PRO A 43 -2.45 1.04 27.06
CA PRO A 43 -3.10 1.76 25.97
C PRO A 43 -2.18 2.77 25.28
N ASP A 44 -1.25 3.38 26.03
CA ASP A 44 -0.31 4.36 25.47
C ASP A 44 0.72 3.73 24.52
N LEU A 45 1.06 2.45 24.73
CA LEU A 45 1.91 1.71 23.79
C LEU A 45 1.13 1.34 22.53
N ALA A 46 -0.13 0.93 22.67
CA ALA A 46 -1.02 0.67 21.55
C ALA A 46 -1.24 1.93 20.69
N GLU A 47 -1.40 3.11 21.31
CA GLU A 47 -1.52 4.38 20.61
C GLU A 47 -0.27 4.69 19.77
N ARG A 48 0.92 4.48 20.33
CA ARG A 48 2.19 4.66 19.61
C ARG A 48 2.30 3.73 18.40
N VAL A 49 1.90 2.46 18.55
CA VAL A 49 1.89 1.50 17.43
C VAL A 49 0.89 1.95 16.36
N SER A 50 -0.32 2.33 16.74
CA SER A 50 -1.34 2.84 15.83
C SER A 50 -0.86 4.07 15.05
N TYR A 51 -0.24 5.04 15.73
CA TYR A 51 0.32 6.22 15.09
C TYR A 51 1.45 5.88 14.11
N ALA A 52 2.40 5.04 14.51
CA ALA A 52 3.51 4.63 13.65
C ALA A 52 3.03 3.84 12.42
N ALA A 53 2.08 2.92 12.60
CA ALA A 53 1.47 2.16 11.51
C ALA A 53 0.76 3.07 10.48
N ARG A 54 0.01 4.10 10.93
CA ARG A 54 -0.60 5.10 10.02
C ARG A 54 0.44 5.83 9.19
N ARG A 55 1.57 6.19 9.80
CA ARG A 55 2.67 6.87 9.11
C ARG A 55 3.29 5.98 8.04
N VAL A 56 3.52 4.70 8.33
CA VAL A 56 4.01 3.71 7.36
C VAL A 56 3.01 3.53 6.21
N ALA A 57 1.72 3.35 6.52
CA ALA A 57 0.67 3.21 5.52
C ALA A 57 0.62 4.41 4.56
N ARG A 58 0.67 5.64 5.11
CA ARG A 58 0.71 6.87 4.31
C ARG A 58 1.90 6.89 3.35
N LEU A 59 3.10 6.55 3.83
CA LEU A 59 4.32 6.57 3.03
C LEU A 59 4.33 5.51 1.93
N TRP A 60 3.80 4.30 2.18
CA TRP A 60 3.60 3.32 1.11
C TRP A 60 2.60 3.80 0.06
N HIS A 61 1.55 4.51 0.49
CA HIS A 61 0.58 5.08 -0.44
C HIS A 61 1.17 6.23 -1.27
N GLU A 62 2.02 7.07 -0.68
CA GLU A 62 2.76 8.12 -1.39
C GLU A 62 3.77 7.52 -2.38
N LEU A 63 4.50 6.47 -1.98
CA LEU A 63 5.42 5.72 -2.86
C LEU A 63 4.68 5.08 -4.03
N SER A 64 3.50 4.51 -3.82
CA SER A 64 2.71 3.87 -4.90
C SER A 64 2.17 4.88 -5.92
N ALA A 65 2.10 6.16 -5.56
CA ALA A 65 1.67 7.24 -6.44
C ALA A 65 2.81 7.83 -7.30
N LEU A 66 4.05 7.37 -7.13
CA LEU A 66 5.18 7.82 -7.95
C LEU A 66 5.03 7.36 -9.40
N ALA A 67 5.33 8.26 -10.34
CA ALA A 67 5.38 7.96 -11.76
C ALA A 67 6.50 6.94 -12.08
N GLY A 68 6.33 6.17 -13.15
CA GLY A 68 7.38 5.28 -13.66
C GLY A 68 7.55 3.97 -12.87
N LEU A 69 6.70 3.70 -11.88
CA LEU A 69 6.60 2.38 -11.27
C LEU A 69 5.82 1.41 -12.15
N GLU A 70 6.30 0.18 -12.22
CA GLU A 70 5.56 -0.92 -12.83
C GLU A 70 4.26 -1.21 -12.06
N TRP A 71 3.21 -1.60 -12.79
CA TRP A 71 1.87 -1.80 -12.20
C TRP A 71 1.86 -2.79 -11.03
N TRP A 72 2.72 -3.82 -11.06
CA TRP A 72 2.82 -4.82 -10.00
C TRP A 72 3.49 -4.24 -8.74
N ALA A 73 4.42 -3.29 -8.89
CA ALA A 73 5.04 -2.60 -7.77
C ALA A 73 4.04 -1.66 -7.09
N VAL A 74 3.26 -0.91 -7.90
CA VAL A 74 2.16 -0.08 -7.41
C VAL A 74 1.15 -0.93 -6.63
N ALA A 75 0.76 -2.09 -7.16
CA ALA A 75 -0.18 -2.99 -6.50
C ALA A 75 0.38 -3.55 -5.17
N ALA A 76 1.66 -3.93 -5.13
CA ALA A 76 2.29 -4.41 -3.90
C ALA A 76 2.36 -3.32 -2.81
N LEU A 77 2.73 -2.09 -3.19
CA LEU A 77 2.77 -0.95 -2.26
C LEU A 77 1.38 -0.57 -1.75
N ALA A 78 0.36 -0.59 -2.62
CA ALA A 78 -1.02 -0.33 -2.23
C ALA A 78 -1.53 -1.40 -1.23
N ALA A 79 -1.31 -2.68 -1.52
CA ALA A 79 -1.70 -3.77 -0.62
C ALA A 79 -0.97 -3.68 0.74
N ALA A 80 0.31 -3.29 0.74
CA ALA A 80 1.06 -3.06 1.97
C ALA A 80 0.49 -1.87 2.77
N ALA A 81 0.13 -0.78 2.11
CA ALA A 81 -0.52 0.38 2.74
C ALA A 81 -1.87 0.01 3.38
N GLU A 82 -2.68 -0.80 2.71
CA GLU A 82 -3.95 -1.32 3.25
C GLU A 82 -3.71 -2.14 4.52
N ALA A 83 -2.78 -3.10 4.50
CA ALA A 83 -2.47 -3.94 5.66
C ALA A 83 -2.00 -3.13 6.88
N MET A 84 -1.18 -2.07 6.67
CA MET A 84 -0.79 -1.19 7.78
C MET A 84 -1.92 -0.28 8.26
N THR A 85 -2.86 0.07 7.38
CA THR A 85 -4.06 0.82 7.77
C THR A 85 -4.95 -0.02 8.67
N GLU A 86 -5.16 -1.29 8.33
CA GLU A 86 -5.88 -2.25 9.17
C GLU A 86 -5.18 -2.43 10.52
N ALA A 87 -3.86 -2.69 10.51
CA ALA A 87 -3.09 -2.80 11.75
C ALA A 87 -3.21 -1.53 12.61
N ALA A 88 -3.15 -0.35 12.01
CA ALA A 88 -3.30 0.91 12.73
C ALA A 88 -4.68 1.04 13.41
N GLN A 89 -5.73 0.57 12.77
CA GLN A 89 -7.09 0.56 13.32
C GLN A 89 -7.20 -0.43 14.49
N ASP A 90 -6.68 -1.63 14.35
CA ASP A 90 -6.67 -2.64 15.42
C ASP A 90 -5.96 -2.10 16.67
N TRP A 91 -4.79 -1.49 16.49
CA TRP A 91 -4.05 -0.88 17.59
C TRP A 91 -4.75 0.36 18.16
N ALA A 92 -5.51 1.11 17.36
CA ALA A 92 -6.30 2.23 17.87
C ALA A 92 -7.43 1.75 18.80
N VAL A 93 -8.08 0.64 18.45
CA VAL A 93 -9.10 0.01 19.30
C VAL A 93 -8.49 -0.45 20.63
N LEU A 94 -7.30 -1.06 20.60
CA LEU A 94 -6.58 -1.46 21.81
C LEU A 94 -6.15 -0.26 22.67
N ALA A 95 -5.89 0.89 22.06
CA ALA A 95 -5.64 2.14 22.77
C ALA A 95 -6.89 2.77 23.38
N GLY A 96 -8.07 2.19 23.18
CA GLY A 96 -9.35 2.72 23.67
C GLY A 96 -9.94 3.82 22.79
N HIS A 97 -9.41 4.02 21.58
CA HIS A 97 -10.07 4.88 20.59
C HIS A 97 -11.21 4.11 19.92
N PRO A 98 -12.35 4.77 19.64
CA PRO A 98 -13.39 4.13 18.86
C PRO A 98 -12.84 3.76 17.48
N ALA A 99 -13.20 2.58 16.97
CA ALA A 99 -12.92 2.22 15.59
C ALA A 99 -13.49 3.33 14.68
N VAL A 100 -12.62 4.09 14.03
CA VAL A 100 -13.04 5.10 13.06
C VAL A 100 -13.53 4.33 11.84
N LEU A 101 -14.83 4.04 11.81
CA LEU A 101 -15.51 3.35 10.70
C LEU A 101 -15.59 4.20 9.42
N ASP A 102 -14.92 5.36 9.37
CA ASP A 102 -15.09 6.37 8.34
C ASP A 102 -13.93 6.44 7.34
N GLN A 103 -13.47 5.27 6.90
CA GLN A 103 -12.80 5.14 5.62
C GLN A 103 -13.63 4.19 4.78
N ARG A 104 -14.62 4.75 4.07
CA ARG A 104 -15.23 4.07 2.93
C ARG A 104 -14.10 3.42 2.14
N PRO A 105 -14.13 2.11 1.89
CA PRO A 105 -13.19 1.52 0.95
C PRO A 105 -13.34 2.33 -0.34
N VAL A 106 -12.25 2.99 -0.77
CA VAL A 106 -12.20 3.54 -2.11
C VAL A 106 -12.56 2.34 -2.98
N PRO A 107 -13.66 2.36 -3.74
CA PRO A 107 -13.96 1.24 -4.61
C PRO A 107 -12.75 1.18 -5.54
N VAL A 108 -11.90 0.18 -5.34
CA VAL A 108 -10.91 -0.22 -6.32
C VAL A 108 -11.78 -0.44 -7.55
N GLN A 109 -11.77 0.53 -8.47
CA GLN A 109 -12.33 0.32 -9.79
C GLN A 109 -11.46 -0.78 -10.36
N ARG A 110 -11.85 -2.02 -10.08
CA ARG A 110 -11.52 -3.18 -10.88
C ARG A 110 -12.13 -2.82 -12.22
N ARG A 111 -11.38 -2.06 -13.04
CA ARG A 111 -11.58 -2.02 -14.47
C ARG A 111 -11.69 -3.49 -14.81
N ARG A 112 -12.92 -3.91 -15.15
CA ARG A 112 -13.15 -5.25 -15.63
C ARG A 112 -12.21 -5.37 -16.81
N LEU A 113 -11.09 -6.06 -16.61
CA LEU A 113 -10.32 -6.62 -17.69
C LEU A 113 -11.30 -7.59 -18.32
N HIS A 114 -12.11 -7.08 -19.25
CA HIS A 114 -12.90 -7.94 -20.09
C HIS A 114 -11.89 -8.87 -20.75
N PRO A 115 -11.98 -10.19 -20.53
CA PRO A 115 -11.20 -11.10 -21.33
C PRO A 115 -11.61 -10.83 -22.77
N ALA A 116 -10.68 -10.31 -23.57
CA ALA A 116 -10.92 -10.13 -24.98
C ALA A 116 -11.31 -11.51 -25.53
N PRO A 117 -12.38 -11.62 -26.33
CA PRO A 117 -12.75 -12.91 -26.91
C PRO A 117 -11.57 -13.42 -27.72
N ILE A 118 -11.03 -14.57 -27.29
CA ILE A 118 -10.00 -15.31 -28.00
C ILE A 118 -10.58 -15.64 -29.38
N ARG A 119 -10.18 -14.88 -30.41
CA ARG A 119 -10.58 -15.19 -31.78
C ARG A 119 -9.95 -16.54 -32.14
N PRO A 120 -10.74 -17.53 -32.57
CA PRO A 120 -10.18 -18.79 -33.05
C PRO A 120 -9.27 -18.49 -34.23
N ARG A 121 -8.02 -18.96 -34.12
CA ARG A 121 -7.02 -18.95 -35.17
C ARG A 121 -7.57 -19.80 -36.31
N ARG A 122 -7.95 -19.16 -37.43
CA ARG A 122 -8.35 -19.84 -38.66
C ARG A 122 -7.09 -20.47 -39.24
N ASP A 123 -6.78 -21.68 -38.81
CA ASP A 123 -5.73 -22.48 -39.42
C ASP A 123 -6.18 -22.87 -40.83
N GLY A 124 -5.65 -22.14 -41.80
CA GLY A 124 -5.66 -22.55 -43.19
C GLY A 124 -4.74 -23.75 -43.38
N ARG A 125 -5.34 -24.92 -43.54
CA ARG A 125 -4.75 -26.13 -44.12
C ARG A 125 -5.96 -26.88 -44.72
N GLY A 126 -6.21 -26.86 -46.02
CA GLY A 126 -5.30 -27.18 -47.10
C GLY A 126 -5.47 -28.67 -47.43
N ALA A 127 -6.50 -28.99 -48.22
CA ALA A 127 -6.60 -30.14 -49.14
C ALA A 127 -7.84 -29.91 -50.02
#